data_AF-A0A9D1UC69-F1
#
_entry.id   AF-A0A9D1UC69-F1
#
_cell.length_a   1.000
_cell.length_b   1.000
_cell.length_c   1.000
_cell.angle_alpha   90.00
_cell.angle_beta   90.00
_cell.angle_gamma   90.00
#
_symmetry.space_group_name_H-M   'P 1'
#
loop_
_entity.id
_entity.type
_entity.pdbx_description
1 polymer ?
#
loop_
_entity_poly.entity_id
_entity_poly.type
_entity_poly.pdbx_seq_one_letter_code
_entity_poly.pdbx_strand_id
1 'polypeptide(L)'
;MIEFVERKRWLFLGLPFTFTKYIVKEDMITIEAGFLKKVENDCYMYKVQDVEHTASLIERIFGMGTVVCYTGDTTHPRLALEHIRNSRTLKDFILKQSEEARMKRRTVNMLDIGSGDGDEGEML
;
A
#
# COMPACT_ATOMS: atom_id res chain seq x y z
N MET A 1 8.11 11.26 -8.80
CA MET A 1 7.88 9.84 -8.48
C MET A 1 8.38 9.64 -7.07
N ILE A 2 7.48 9.70 -6.08
CA ILE A 2 7.86 9.56 -4.67
C ILE A 2 7.83 8.07 -4.35
N GLU A 3 8.99 7.50 -4.03
CA GLU A 3 9.13 6.12 -3.59
C GLU A 3 9.63 6.08 -2.14
N PHE A 4 8.91 5.38 -1.27
CA PHE A 4 9.37 5.12 0.10
C PHE A 4 9.95 3.72 0.15
N VAL A 5 11.27 3.64 0.36
CA VAL A 5 11.97 2.37 0.56
C VAL A 5 12.43 2.29 2.00
N GLU A 6 11.80 1.41 2.77
CA GLU A 6 12.14 1.17 4.16
C GLU A 6 12.52 -0.29 4.39
N ARG A 7 13.26 -0.54 5.47
CA ARG A 7 13.60 -1.90 5.89
C ARG A 7 13.10 -2.11 7.29
N LYS A 8 12.63 -3.33 7.56
CA LYS A 8 12.31 -3.73 8.93
C LYS A 8 13.58 -3.62 9.78
N ARG A 9 13.47 -2.94 10.92
CA ARG A 9 14.58 -2.74 11.87
C ARG A 9 14.33 -3.59 13.11
N TRP A 10 15.42 -4.05 13.73
CA TRP A 10 15.31 -4.83 14.95
C TRP A 10 15.07 -3.91 16.15
N LEU A 11 14.08 -4.27 16.98
CA LEU A 11 13.56 -3.43 18.06
C LEU A 11 14.58 -3.11 19.17
N PHE A 12 15.59 -3.98 19.38
CA PHE A 12 16.54 -3.89 20.50
C PHE A 12 17.90 -3.26 20.16
N LEU A 13 18.35 -3.28 18.90
CA LEU A 13 19.66 -2.71 18.48
C LEU A 13 19.58 -1.79 17.26
N GLY A 14 18.39 -1.57 16.68
CA GLY A 14 18.22 -0.70 15.51
C GLY A 14 18.92 -1.18 14.22
N LEU A 15 19.56 -2.35 14.25
CA LEU A 15 20.23 -2.98 13.12
C LEU A 15 19.18 -3.60 12.17
N PRO A 16 19.34 -3.47 10.84
CA PRO A 16 18.46 -4.09 9.85
C PRO A 16 18.82 -5.57 9.68
N PHE A 17 18.65 -6.37 10.74
CA PHE A 17 18.94 -7.81 10.73
C PHE A 17 17.83 -8.62 10.05
N THR A 18 16.66 -8.04 9.87
CA THR A 18 15.56 -8.64 9.12
C THR A 18 15.73 -8.39 7.63
N PHE A 19 15.76 -9.47 6.84
CA PHE A 19 15.73 -9.46 5.37
C PHE A 19 14.32 -9.13 4.85
N THR A 20 13.73 -8.05 5.37
CA THR A 20 12.42 -7.56 4.97
C THR A 20 12.54 -6.13 4.49
N LYS A 21 12.18 -5.93 3.22
CA LYS A 21 12.21 -4.64 2.54
C LYS A 21 10.79 -4.27 2.14
N TYR A 22 10.42 -3.05 2.49
CA TYR A 22 9.14 -2.45 2.18
C TYR A 22 9.36 -1.39 1.11
N ILE A 23 8.70 -1.54 -0.03
CA ILE A 23 8.75 -0.58 -1.12
C ILE A 23 7.33 -0.08 -1.34
N VAL A 24 7.10 1.20 -1.06
CA VAL A 24 5.80 1.84 -1.23
C VAL A 24 5.93 2.83 -2.37
N LYS A 25 5.26 2.52 -3.48
CA LYS A 25 5.14 3.37 -4.66
C LYS A 25 3.75 4.02 -4.67
N GLU A 26 3.51 4.91 -5.62
CA GLU A 26 2.21 5.57 -5.82
C GLU A 26 1.12 4.53 -6.21
N ASP A 27 1.46 3.55 -7.06
CA ASP A 27 0.49 2.59 -7.60
C ASP A 27 0.42 1.25 -6.86
N MET A 28 1.48 0.88 -6.12
CA MET A 28 1.59 -0.43 -5.48
C MET A 28 2.51 -0.43 -4.25
N ILE A 29 2.27 -1.38 -3.36
CA ILE A 29 3.05 -1.70 -2.18
C ILE A 29 3.68 -3.08 -2.40
N THR A 30 5.00 -3.17 -2.30
CA THR A 30 5.76 -4.40 -2.44
C THR A 30 6.46 -4.71 -1.12
N ILE A 31 6.27 -5.93 -0.63
CA ILE A 31 6.94 -6.45 0.56
C ILE A 31 7.78 -7.66 0.16
N GLU A 32 9.09 -7.46 0.17
CA GLU A 32 10.06 -8.54 0.00
C GLU A 32 10.46 -9.05 1.38
N ALA A 33 10.25 -10.33 1.66
CA ALA A 33 10.66 -10.96 2.92
C ALA A 33 11.39 -12.28 2.69
N GLY A 34 12.49 -12.50 3.41
CA GLY A 34 13.12 -13.81 3.56
C GLY A 34 14.63 -13.82 3.31
N PHE A 35 15.30 -14.81 3.89
CA PHE A 35 16.75 -14.98 3.83
C PHE A 35 17.17 -16.06 2.82
N LEU A 36 16.67 -17.30 3.00
CA LEU A 36 16.94 -18.45 2.14
C LEU A 36 15.91 -18.60 1.02
N LYS A 37 14.64 -18.36 1.35
CA LYS A 37 13.51 -18.29 0.41
C LYS A 37 12.98 -16.86 0.42
N LYS A 38 13.03 -16.19 -0.73
CA LYS A 38 12.45 -14.86 -0.90
C LYS A 38 10.98 -15.00 -1.26
N VAL A 39 10.13 -14.27 -0.55
CA VAL A 39 8.70 -14.15 -0.82
C VAL A 39 8.44 -12.68 -1.09
N GLU A 40 7.83 -12.39 -2.23
CA GLU A 40 7.44 -11.06 -2.65
C GLU A 40 5.91 -11.00 -2.64
N ASN A 41 5.37 -10.04 -1.89
CA ASN A 41 3.93 -9.80 -1.84
C ASN A 41 3.66 -8.40 -2.36
N ASP A 42 2.98 -8.34 -3.50
CA ASP A 42 2.58 -7.10 -4.15
C ASP A 42 1.10 -6.83 -3.92
N CYS A 43 0.79 -5.61 -3.48
CA CYS A 43 -0.57 -5.11 -3.34
C CYS A 43 -0.72 -3.79 -4.08
N TYR A 44 -1.63 -3.73 -5.05
CA TYR A 44 -1.96 -2.47 -5.70
C TYR A 44 -2.64 -1.49 -4.74
N MET A 45 -2.35 -0.20 -4.90
CA MET A 45 -2.82 0.85 -4.02
C MET A 45 -4.35 1.01 -4.06
N TYR A 46 -4.98 0.80 -5.22
CA TYR A 46 -6.45 0.85 -5.34
C TYR A 46 -7.17 -0.28 -4.56
N LYS A 47 -6.49 -1.38 -4.22
CA LYS A 47 -7.05 -2.49 -3.45
C LYS A 47 -6.96 -2.25 -1.94
N VAL A 48 -6.17 -1.28 -1.50
CA VAL A 48 -6.08 -0.90 -0.10
C VAL A 48 -7.42 -0.28 0.30
N GLN A 49 -7.99 -0.81 1.38
CA GLN A 49 -9.29 -0.39 1.90
C GLN A 49 -9.18 0.52 3.10
N ASP A 50 -8.31 0.16 4.03
CA ASP A 50 -8.08 0.90 5.26
C ASP A 50 -6.62 0.79 5.67
N VAL A 51 -6.14 1.79 6.41
CA VAL A 51 -4.75 1.90 6.85
C VAL A 51 -4.71 2.27 8.32
N GLU A 52 -4.25 1.33 9.14
CA GLU A 52 -4.12 1.48 10.59
C GLU A 52 -2.66 1.76 10.96
N HIS A 53 -2.44 2.60 11.98
CA HIS A 53 -1.13 2.87 12.56
C HIS A 53 -1.11 2.36 14.00
N THR A 54 -0.13 1.52 14.31
CA THR A 54 0.09 0.97 15.65
C THR A 54 1.53 1.23 16.07
N ALA A 55 1.75 1.55 17.34
CA ALA A 55 3.10 1.74 17.86
C ALA A 55 3.15 1.31 19.34
N SER A 56 3.99 0.34 19.63
CA SER A 56 4.32 -0.08 21.00
C SER A 56 5.12 1.00 21.74
N LEU A 57 5.18 0.90 23.08
CA LEU A 57 5.91 1.88 23.91
C LEU A 57 7.37 2.04 23.48
N ILE A 58 8.04 0.92 23.17
CA ILE A 58 9.43 0.91 22.71
C ILE A 58 9.53 1.58 21.34
N GLU A 59 8.65 1.25 20.39
CA GLU A 59 8.62 1.90 19.07
C GLU A 59 8.42 3.41 19.19
N ARG A 60 7.55 3.87 20.09
CA ARG A 60 7.34 5.31 20.35
C ARG A 60 8.60 6.00 20.87
N ILE A 61 9.35 5.36 21.77
CA ILE A 61 10.62 5.90 22.31
C ILE A 61 11.67 6.02 21.18
N PHE A 62 11.71 5.05 20.27
CA PHE A 62 12.67 5.01 19.15
C PHE A 62 12.16 5.68 17.86
N GLY A 63 11.00 6.33 17.87
CA GLY A 63 10.42 6.99 16.69
C GLY A 63 10.02 6.03 15.55
N MET A 64 9.69 4.79 15.90
CA MET A 64 9.23 3.74 14.99
C MET A 64 7.72 3.50 15.14
N GLY A 65 7.16 2.74 14.20
CA GLY A 65 5.83 2.15 14.36
C GLY A 65 5.52 1.19 13.22
N THR A 66 4.33 0.61 13.29
CA THR A 66 3.84 -0.39 12.37
C THR A 66 2.60 0.12 11.64
N VAL A 67 2.63 0.09 10.32
CA VAL A 67 1.49 0.46 9.46
C VAL A 67 0.84 -0.82 8.94
N VAL A 68 -0.46 -0.98 9.16
CA VAL A 68 -1.22 -2.14 8.72
C VAL A 68 -2.18 -1.69 7.63
N CYS A 69 -2.01 -2.22 6.43
CA CYS A 69 -2.92 -2.01 5.32
C CYS A 69 -3.89 -3.19 5.22
N TYR A 70 -5.19 -2.90 5.27
CA TYR A 70 -6.23 -3.87 4.98
C TYR A 70 -6.53 -3.83 3.49
N THR A 71 -6.47 -4.98 2.83
CA THR A 71 -6.62 -5.08 1.38
C THR A 71 -7.88 -5.87 1.05
N GLY A 72 -8.48 -5.55 -0.09
CA GLY A 72 -9.56 -6.36 -0.67
C GLY A 72 -9.07 -7.61 -1.42
N ASP A 73 -7.80 -8.00 -1.28
CA ASP A 73 -7.26 -9.18 -1.95
C ASP A 73 -7.56 -10.46 -1.16
N THR A 74 -7.87 -11.55 -1.87
CA THR A 74 -8.26 -12.83 -1.26
C THR A 74 -7.05 -13.56 -0.67
N THR A 75 -5.86 -13.33 -1.22
CA THR A 75 -4.62 -14.00 -0.81
C THR A 75 -3.96 -13.34 0.40
N HIS A 76 -4.01 -12.01 0.47
CA HIS A 76 -3.33 -11.22 1.49
C HIS A 76 -4.23 -10.10 2.03
N PRO A 77 -5.25 -10.43 2.85
CA PRO A 77 -6.22 -9.45 3.35
C PRO A 77 -5.60 -8.42 4.31
N ARG A 78 -4.43 -8.73 4.87
CA ARG A 78 -3.72 -7.88 5.82
C ARG A 78 -2.24 -7.82 5.47
N LEU A 79 -1.74 -6.61 5.24
CA LEU A 79 -0.37 -6.33 4.86
C LEU A 79 0.27 -5.42 5.93
N ALA A 80 1.25 -5.94 6.66
CA ALA A 80 1.86 -5.22 7.79
C ALA A 80 3.30 -4.76 7.48
N LEU A 81 3.52 -3.46 7.60
CA LEU A 81 4.80 -2.78 7.47
C LEU A 81 5.32 -2.46 8.87
N GLU A 82 6.17 -3.35 9.41
CA GLU A 82 6.55 -3.37 10.81
C GLU A 82 7.86 -2.62 11.10
N HIS A 83 7.92 -1.98 12.27
CA HIS A 83 9.12 -1.30 12.78
C HIS A 83 9.74 -0.30 11.80
N ILE A 84 8.88 0.48 11.14
CA ILE A 84 9.25 1.51 10.19
C ILE A 84 9.46 2.85 10.90
N ARG A 85 10.53 3.58 10.53
CA ARG A 85 10.73 4.97 10.94
C ARG A 85 9.76 5.88 10.19
N ASN A 86 9.30 6.95 10.84
CA ASN A 86 8.31 7.87 10.24
C ASN A 86 7.05 7.15 9.76
N SER A 87 6.63 6.09 10.46
CA SER A 87 5.44 5.29 10.16
C SER A 87 4.16 6.11 10.00
N ARG A 88 4.07 7.28 10.67
CA ARG A 88 2.96 8.23 10.48
C ARG A 88 2.94 8.85 9.09
N THR A 89 4.06 9.38 8.60
CA THR A 89 4.17 9.95 7.26
C THR A 89 3.89 8.90 6.19
N LEU A 90 4.37 7.66 6.40
CA LEU A 90 4.10 6.56 5.49
C LEU A 90 2.61 6.21 5.45
N LYS A 91 1.95 6.15 6.61
CA LYS A 91 0.50 5.93 6.71
C LYS A 91 -0.28 7.01 5.95
N ASP A 92 0.05 8.28 6.16
CA ASP A 92 -0.62 9.39 5.50
C ASP A 92 -0.40 9.37 3.98
N PHE A 93 0.80 8.97 3.54
CA PHE A 93 1.12 8.76 2.12
C PHE A 93 0.26 7.66 1.51
N ILE A 94 0.23 6.46 2.13
CA ILE A 94 -0.56 5.32 1.63
C ILE A 94 -2.05 5.68 1.57
N LEU A 95 -2.56 6.34 2.61
CA LEU A 95 -3.96 6.76 2.66
C LEU A 95 -4.30 7.69 1.48
N LYS A 96 -3.49 8.73 1.26
CA LYS A 96 -3.69 9.66 0.15
C LYS A 96 -3.63 8.97 -1.21
N GLN A 97 -2.63 8.12 -1.44
CA GLN A 97 -2.45 7.43 -2.72
C GLN A 97 -3.57 6.40 -2.97
N SER A 98 -4.06 5.72 -1.94
CA SER A 98 -5.20 4.79 -2.05
C SER A 98 -6.49 5.48 -2.48
N GLU A 99 -6.77 6.65 -1.93
CA GLU A 99 -7.95 7.44 -2.30
C GLU A 99 -7.81 8.01 -3.72
N GLU A 100 -6.63 8.51 -4.10
CA GLU A 100 -6.38 9.01 -5.45
C GLU A 100 -6.52 7.88 -6.51
N ALA A 101 -5.96 6.70 -6.24
CA ALA A 101 -6.06 5.54 -7.12
C ALA A 101 -7.52 5.07 -7.28
N ARG A 102 -8.31 5.13 -6.21
CA ARG A 102 -9.75 4.83 -6.23
C ARG A 102 -10.54 5.86 -7.03
N MET A 103 -10.25 7.14 -6.84
CA MET A 103 -10.90 8.23 -7.59
C MET A 103 -10.62 8.10 -9.09
N LYS A 104 -9.36 7.85 -9.48
CA LYS A 104 -8.99 7.62 -10.89
C LYS A 104 -9.81 6.50 -11.53
N ARG A 105 -10.00 5.37 -10.84
CA ARG A 105 -10.85 4.28 -11.33
C ARG A 105 -12.33 4.65 -11.44
N ARG A 106 -12.88 5.38 -10.46
CA ARG A 106 -14.27 5.84 -10.53
C ARG A 106 -14.51 6.74 -11.74
N THR A 107 -13.60 7.67 -12.01
CA THR A 107 -13.71 8.57 -13.16
C THR A 107 -13.62 7.82 -14.49
N VAL A 108 -12.69 6.86 -14.61
CA VAL A 108 -12.57 6.02 -15.82
C VAL A 108 -13.86 5.24 -16.09
N ASN A 109 -14.47 4.65 -15.07
CA ASN A 109 -15.71 3.89 -15.23
C ASN A 109 -16.91 4.77 -15.62
N MET A 110 -16.95 6.05 -15.22
CA MET A 110 -18.03 6.95 -15.62
C MET A 110 -17.89 7.46 -17.06
N LEU A 111 -16.66 7.63 -17.55
CA LEU A 111 -16.41 8.09 -18.93
C LEU A 111 -16.83 7.03 -19.98
N ASP A 112 -16.72 5.75 -19.63
CA ASP A 112 -17.08 4.64 -20.52
C ASP A 112 -18.60 4.47 -20.68
N ILE A 113 -19.39 4.87 -19.69
CA ILE A 113 -20.87 4.79 -19.73
C ILE A 113 -21.50 5.84 -20.67
N GLY A 114 -20.79 6.92 -20.99
CA GLY A 114 -21.30 8.00 -21.86
C GLY A 114 -21.06 7.81 -23.35
N SER A 115 -20.42 6.72 -23.78
CA SER A 115 -19.95 6.54 -25.17
C SER A 115 -20.72 5.47 -25.96
N GLY A 116 -21.82 4.94 -25.41
CA GLY A 116 -22.64 3.91 -26.05
C GLY A 116 -24.12 4.29 -26.05
N ASP A 117 -24.49 5.27 -26.86
CA ASP A 117 -25.83 5.37 -27.47
C ASP A 117 -25.83 6.51 -28.50
N GLY A 118 -25.51 6.13 -29.73
CA GLY A 118 -25.55 6.98 -30.92
C GLY A 118 -26.19 6.22 -32.08
N ASP A 119 -27.42 5.77 -31.84
CA ASP A 119 -28.51 5.58 -32.83
C ASP A 119 -28.11 5.03 -34.21
N GLU A 120 -27.98 3.71 -34.29
CA GLU A 120 -28.14 2.97 -35.56
C GLU A 120 -29.64 2.75 -35.82
N GLY A 121 -30.30 3.74 -36.41
CA GLY A 121 -31.62 3.62 -37.05
C GLY A 121 -31.65 4.63 -38.20
N GLU A 122 -32.02 4.33 -39.45
CA GLU A 122 -32.92 3.33 -39.96
C GLU A 122 -32.62 3.20 -41.46
N MET A 123 -32.54 1.97 -41.97
CA MET A 123 -32.31 1.65 -43.38
C MET A 123 -33.68 1.53 -44.06
N LEU A 124 -34.06 2.53 -44.86
CA LEU A 124 -35.12 2.50 -45.89
C LEU A 124 -34.67 3.34 -47.10
#